data_AF-A0AAD5XX69-F1
#
_entry.id   AF-A0AAD5XX69-F1
#
_cell.length_a   1.000
_cell.length_b   1.000
_cell.length_c   1.000
_cell.angle_alpha   90.00
_cell.angle_beta   90.00
_cell.angle_gamma   90.00
#
_symmetry.space_group_name_H-M   'P 1'
#
loop_
_entity.id
_entity.type
_entity.pdbx_description
1 polymer ?
#
loop_
_entity_poly.entity_id
_entity_poly.type
_entity_poly.pdbx_seq_one_letter_code
_entity_poly.pdbx_strand_id
1 'polypeptide(L)'
;MDFRSEEVVNLYEDHNLTAPDDLENKLSKSYKNIKSCIASTGEGTGSLNFNIEKLKTEAQSNYEQTVFGLTYLIFRKKTTNLHHQKIWQTLSLINKDNFSCFVKVYLNILGSVRFEKFSAKVNLFLCFKSLMATNTNGVNEVFFLVLRQLAGSNSSEENISWLTWILTTIELNQVWFSNLDLKLQSLALYTLLRFSLDLTVQVNLRKRLVTATVNILRGKFFDISMVIGRDLIRLLIEATDTNIPDLVKLLNDIIQKPNELDVRFQSIYQILAVPTPSDFFRSRLTPDMELKLMFILAQSKIFNYSKNFLWFQKQFLFQKEDEQLYSDLIRYILYCFHPSNSQLADKEAVPRYLLCWRFFNTMKHPPHKNLILNSLFFDWYFFEPRNENLMGLEPGILLIERFLKDIPNVSNLLIQTLKYNFDRYSKYFDKTYLLDNLNKSMKILIDSGVIRSLNSIYNHRNLHQASKECLFELFSQFLIDKNTLQFPQLNSPSKLEETSGKFQQRQKMLSISDLVNNDSRENIYDFKFVESTIKEIEDFKFSSSKINNKFEELFNLVNKNEDNHQNTMLFAAFV
;
A
#
# COMPACT_ATOMS: atom_id res chain seq x y z
N MET A 1 -36.17 -25.51 -5.79
CA MET A 1 -36.44 -24.09 -6.12
C MET A 1 -36.05 -23.85 -7.56
N ASP A 2 -36.97 -23.33 -8.36
CA ASP A 2 -36.80 -23.09 -9.80
C ASP A 2 -35.68 -22.06 -10.06
N PHE A 3 -34.71 -22.38 -10.91
CA PHE A 3 -33.63 -21.45 -11.31
C PHE A 3 -34.17 -20.25 -12.12
N ARG A 4 -35.44 -20.34 -12.56
CA ARG A 4 -36.19 -19.27 -13.21
C ARG A 4 -36.95 -18.36 -12.24
N SER A 5 -37.00 -18.65 -10.93
CA SER A 5 -37.78 -17.85 -9.98
C SER A 5 -37.34 -16.39 -10.00
N GLU A 6 -38.32 -15.49 -9.98
CA GLU A 6 -38.20 -14.05 -10.26
C GLU A 6 -37.45 -13.23 -9.19
N GLU A 7 -36.90 -13.87 -8.16
CA GLU A 7 -35.92 -13.20 -7.31
C GLU A 7 -34.70 -12.88 -8.17
N VAL A 8 -34.66 -11.66 -8.67
CA VAL A 8 -33.48 -11.05 -9.28
C VAL A 8 -32.39 -11.11 -8.22
N VAL A 9 -31.58 -12.17 -8.26
CA VAL A 9 -30.35 -12.21 -7.47
C VAL A 9 -29.43 -11.22 -8.15
N ASN A 10 -29.34 -10.05 -7.55
CA ASN A 10 -28.46 -9.00 -8.00
C ASN A 10 -27.00 -9.49 -7.96
N LEU A 11 -26.17 -9.05 -8.90
CA LEU A 11 -24.72 -9.28 -8.89
C LEU A 11 -24.11 -8.64 -7.64
N TYR A 12 -24.64 -7.50 -7.22
CA TYR A 12 -24.18 -6.74 -6.06
C TYR A 12 -25.18 -6.82 -4.90
N GLU A 13 -24.66 -6.93 -3.68
CA GLU A 13 -25.45 -6.86 -2.44
C GLU A 13 -25.71 -5.40 -2.10
N ASP A 14 -26.70 -4.81 -2.78
CA ASP A 14 -27.06 -3.40 -2.64
C ASP A 14 -28.26 -3.18 -1.71
N HIS A 15 -28.20 -2.09 -0.93
CA HIS A 15 -29.34 -1.60 -0.15
C HIS A 15 -30.33 -0.86 -1.03
N ASN A 16 -31.59 -0.73 -0.58
CA ASN A 16 -32.70 -0.08 -1.30
C ASN A 16 -32.44 1.38 -1.73
N LEU A 17 -31.44 2.05 -1.14
CA LEU A 17 -31.04 3.42 -1.47
C LEU A 17 -29.91 3.49 -2.50
N THR A 18 -29.34 2.35 -2.91
CA THR A 18 -28.22 2.31 -3.84
C THR A 18 -28.69 2.53 -5.26
N ALA A 19 -28.09 3.47 -5.98
CA ALA A 19 -28.36 3.67 -7.39
C ALA A 19 -28.03 2.39 -8.18
N PRO A 20 -28.89 2.01 -9.14
CA PRO A 20 -28.71 0.76 -9.88
C PRO A 20 -27.39 0.80 -10.67
N ASP A 21 -26.70 -0.33 -10.73
CA ASP A 21 -25.42 -0.44 -11.43
C ASP A 21 -25.62 -0.59 -12.96
N ASP A 22 -24.91 0.21 -13.75
CA ASP A 22 -25.06 0.23 -15.21
C ASP A 22 -24.64 -1.10 -15.86
N LEU A 23 -23.57 -1.73 -15.35
CA LEU A 23 -23.11 -3.01 -15.85
C LEU A 23 -24.14 -4.09 -15.51
N GLU A 24 -24.59 -4.16 -14.28
CA GLU A 24 -25.64 -5.09 -13.87
C GLU A 24 -26.93 -4.91 -14.68
N ASN A 25 -27.37 -3.67 -14.91
CA ASN A 25 -28.52 -3.37 -15.75
C ASN A 25 -28.33 -3.88 -17.20
N LYS A 26 -27.14 -3.67 -17.77
CA LYS A 26 -26.79 -4.14 -19.12
C LYS A 26 -26.82 -5.68 -19.19
N LEU A 27 -26.21 -6.34 -18.20
CA LEU A 27 -26.10 -7.79 -18.10
C LEU A 27 -27.47 -8.45 -17.85
N SER A 28 -28.28 -7.89 -16.94
CA SER A 28 -29.62 -8.40 -16.62
C SER A 28 -30.61 -8.24 -17.77
N LYS A 29 -30.55 -7.13 -18.53
CA LYS A 29 -31.31 -6.98 -19.78
C LYS A 29 -30.91 -8.03 -20.81
N SER A 30 -29.61 -8.25 -21.00
CA SER A 30 -29.09 -9.26 -21.91
C SER A 30 -29.52 -10.68 -21.51
N TYR A 31 -29.58 -10.96 -20.20
CA TYR A 31 -30.11 -12.21 -19.67
C TYR A 31 -31.60 -12.42 -19.99
N LYS A 32 -32.43 -11.38 -19.89
CA LYS A 32 -33.86 -11.46 -20.25
C LYS A 32 -34.05 -11.90 -21.71
N ASN A 33 -33.18 -11.46 -22.62
CA ASN A 33 -33.24 -11.84 -24.05
C ASN A 33 -32.95 -13.33 -24.25
N ILE A 34 -31.95 -13.87 -23.55
CA ILE A 34 -31.58 -15.29 -23.68
C ILE A 34 -32.40 -16.24 -22.80
N LYS A 35 -33.30 -15.72 -21.95
CA LYS A 35 -34.14 -16.54 -21.02
C LYS A 35 -34.94 -17.61 -21.77
N SER A 36 -35.41 -17.27 -22.97
CA SER A 36 -36.16 -18.18 -23.84
C SER A 36 -35.32 -19.32 -24.44
N CYS A 37 -34.00 -19.27 -24.30
CA CYS A 37 -33.06 -20.31 -24.73
C CYS A 37 -32.68 -21.28 -23.60
N ILE A 38 -33.10 -21.01 -22.37
CA ILE A 38 -32.88 -21.87 -21.21
C ILE A 38 -34.08 -22.81 -21.10
N ALA A 39 -33.88 -24.11 -21.25
CA ALA A 39 -34.96 -25.09 -21.20
C ALA A 39 -35.57 -25.17 -19.79
N SER A 40 -36.90 -25.34 -19.68
CA SER A 40 -37.55 -25.72 -18.42
C SER A 40 -37.34 -27.21 -18.24
N THR A 41 -36.48 -27.62 -17.33
CA THR A 41 -36.54 -28.99 -16.82
C THR A 41 -37.65 -29.05 -15.78
N GLY A 42 -38.52 -30.05 -15.91
CA GLY A 42 -39.65 -30.29 -15.01
C GLY A 42 -39.24 -30.35 -13.53
N GLU A 43 -40.23 -30.11 -12.69
CA GLU A 43 -40.17 -30.16 -11.23
C GLU A 43 -39.42 -31.42 -10.77
N GLY A 44 -38.19 -31.24 -10.26
CA GLY A 44 -37.48 -32.34 -9.58
C GLY A 44 -35.96 -32.36 -9.73
N THR A 45 -35.37 -31.75 -10.77
CA THR A 45 -33.91 -31.69 -10.88
C THR A 45 -33.48 -30.25 -11.15
N GLY A 46 -32.70 -29.66 -10.24
CA GLY A 46 -32.10 -28.33 -10.41
C GLY A 46 -31.03 -28.29 -11.51
N SER A 47 -31.32 -28.82 -12.70
CA SER A 47 -30.40 -28.96 -13.82
C SER A 47 -30.62 -27.82 -14.80
N LEU A 48 -29.69 -26.86 -14.83
CA LEU A 48 -29.63 -25.83 -15.87
C LEU A 48 -29.37 -26.48 -17.24
N ASN A 49 -30.27 -26.32 -18.22
CA ASN A 49 -30.09 -26.84 -19.58
C ASN A 49 -30.32 -25.75 -20.62
N PHE A 50 -29.55 -25.77 -21.72
CA PHE A 50 -29.58 -24.75 -22.77
C PHE A 50 -30.00 -25.36 -24.11
N ASN A 51 -30.89 -24.69 -24.83
CA ASN A 51 -31.12 -24.97 -26.25
C ASN A 51 -29.98 -24.31 -27.06
N ILE A 52 -28.95 -25.11 -27.36
CA ILE A 52 -27.70 -24.64 -27.99
C ILE A 52 -27.94 -24.10 -29.40
N GLU A 53 -28.84 -24.69 -30.18
CA GLU A 53 -29.14 -24.20 -31.53
C GLU A 53 -29.75 -22.80 -31.48
N LYS A 54 -30.73 -22.61 -30.59
CA LYS A 54 -31.35 -21.30 -30.39
C LYS A 54 -30.33 -20.25 -29.91
N LEU A 55 -29.45 -20.62 -28.96
CA LEU A 55 -28.36 -19.73 -28.52
C LEU A 55 -27.38 -19.38 -29.63
N LYS A 56 -27.06 -20.33 -30.53
CA LYS A 56 -26.20 -20.06 -31.69
C LYS A 56 -26.85 -19.06 -32.64
N THR A 57 -28.16 -19.16 -32.87
CA THR A 57 -28.93 -18.21 -33.68
C THR A 57 -28.94 -16.82 -33.04
N GLU A 58 -29.20 -16.73 -31.73
CA GLU A 58 -29.12 -15.45 -31.00
C GLU A 58 -27.71 -14.85 -31.07
N ALA A 59 -26.67 -15.67 -30.90
CA ALA A 59 -25.27 -15.26 -31.01
C ALA A 59 -24.83 -14.91 -32.44
N GLN A 60 -25.60 -15.27 -33.47
CA GLN A 60 -25.40 -14.79 -34.84
C GLN A 60 -25.99 -13.39 -35.03
N SER A 61 -27.15 -13.12 -34.43
CA SER A 61 -27.80 -11.81 -34.48
C SER A 61 -27.10 -10.78 -33.60
N ASN A 62 -26.83 -11.12 -32.34
CA ASN A 62 -26.16 -10.25 -31.38
C ASN A 62 -25.28 -11.06 -30.42
N TYR A 63 -24.03 -11.27 -30.84
CA TYR A 63 -23.03 -12.01 -30.08
C TYR A 63 -22.78 -11.42 -28.69
N GLU A 64 -22.55 -10.11 -28.60
CA GLU A 64 -22.23 -9.42 -27.33
C GLU A 64 -23.35 -9.59 -26.30
N GLN A 65 -24.61 -9.37 -26.69
CA GLN A 65 -25.74 -9.57 -25.78
C GLN A 65 -25.89 -11.03 -25.35
N THR A 66 -25.65 -12.00 -26.23
CA THR A 66 -25.75 -13.42 -25.86
C THR A 66 -24.67 -13.79 -24.84
N VAL A 67 -23.42 -13.34 -25.05
CA VAL A 67 -22.32 -13.54 -24.09
C VAL A 67 -22.63 -12.85 -22.76
N PHE A 68 -23.17 -11.63 -22.77
CA PHE A 68 -23.54 -10.91 -21.55
C PHE A 68 -24.64 -11.60 -20.76
N GLY A 69 -25.65 -12.15 -21.42
CA GLY A 69 -26.69 -12.92 -20.73
C GLY A 69 -26.12 -14.15 -20.03
N LEU A 70 -25.20 -14.87 -20.67
CA LEU A 70 -24.52 -16.02 -20.07
C LEU A 70 -23.53 -15.60 -18.97
N THR A 71 -22.86 -14.46 -19.14
CA THR A 71 -21.96 -13.87 -18.13
C THR A 71 -22.72 -13.46 -16.88
N TYR A 72 -23.92 -12.88 -17.03
CA TYR A 72 -24.80 -12.58 -15.92
C TYR A 72 -25.17 -13.86 -15.15
N LEU A 73 -25.49 -14.94 -15.86
CA LEU A 73 -25.79 -16.23 -15.24
C LEU A 73 -24.61 -16.81 -14.47
N ILE A 74 -23.40 -16.76 -15.04
CA ILE A 74 -22.23 -17.37 -14.40
C ILE A 74 -21.86 -16.65 -13.09
N PHE A 75 -22.13 -15.35 -13.02
CA PHE A 75 -21.77 -14.49 -11.88
C PHE A 75 -22.88 -14.28 -10.85
N ARG A 76 -23.94 -15.09 -10.87
CA ARG A 76 -24.98 -15.08 -9.82
C ARG A 76 -24.54 -15.86 -8.57
N LYS A 77 -24.92 -15.38 -7.39
CA LYS A 77 -24.68 -16.07 -6.11
C LYS A 77 -25.26 -17.48 -6.05
N LYS A 78 -26.41 -17.73 -6.69
CA LYS A 78 -27.08 -19.06 -6.74
C LYS A 78 -26.42 -20.04 -7.73
N THR A 79 -25.38 -19.63 -8.47
CA THR A 79 -24.71 -20.50 -9.45
C THR A 79 -23.80 -21.50 -8.73
N THR A 80 -24.15 -22.79 -8.86
CA THR A 80 -23.37 -23.90 -8.31
C THR A 80 -22.22 -24.28 -9.24
N ASN A 81 -21.27 -25.09 -8.77
CA ASN A 81 -20.18 -25.60 -9.62
C ASN A 81 -20.69 -26.33 -10.88
N LEU A 82 -21.79 -27.09 -10.76
CA LEU A 82 -22.40 -27.78 -11.90
C LEU A 82 -23.01 -26.78 -12.91
N HIS A 83 -23.66 -25.72 -12.41
CA HIS A 83 -24.16 -24.64 -13.27
C HIS A 83 -23.01 -23.93 -13.98
N HIS A 84 -21.94 -23.61 -13.25
CA HIS A 84 -20.73 -22.98 -13.80
C HIS A 84 -20.18 -23.79 -14.98
N GLN A 85 -19.98 -25.09 -14.80
CA GLN A 85 -19.47 -25.98 -15.86
C GLN A 85 -20.35 -25.94 -17.11
N LYS A 86 -21.67 -26.06 -16.95
CA LYS A 86 -22.61 -26.04 -18.08
C LYS A 86 -22.64 -24.67 -18.78
N ILE A 87 -22.62 -23.57 -18.03
CA ILE A 87 -22.59 -22.21 -18.59
C ILE A 87 -21.28 -21.99 -19.34
N TRP A 88 -20.14 -22.41 -18.77
CA TRP A 88 -18.83 -22.28 -19.40
C TRP A 88 -18.70 -23.11 -20.69
N GLN A 89 -19.19 -24.35 -20.68
CA GLN A 89 -19.28 -25.18 -21.89
C GLN A 89 -20.13 -24.50 -22.97
N THR A 90 -21.26 -23.91 -22.58
CA THR A 90 -22.15 -23.19 -23.49
C THR A 90 -21.45 -21.95 -24.07
N LEU A 91 -20.79 -21.13 -23.23
CA LEU A 91 -19.96 -20.01 -23.65
C LEU A 91 -18.89 -20.45 -24.65
N SER A 92 -18.20 -21.55 -24.37
CA SER A 92 -17.14 -22.11 -25.23
C SER A 92 -17.68 -22.55 -26.60
N LEU A 93 -18.90 -23.12 -26.65
CA LEU A 93 -19.52 -23.58 -27.90
C LEU A 93 -19.99 -22.43 -28.81
N ILE A 94 -20.34 -21.29 -28.25
CA ILE A 94 -20.77 -20.11 -29.02
C ILE A 94 -19.63 -19.12 -29.25
N ASN A 95 -18.48 -19.29 -28.58
CA ASN A 95 -17.35 -18.37 -28.59
C ASN A 95 -16.84 -18.09 -30.02
N LYS A 96 -16.73 -16.82 -30.37
CA LYS A 96 -16.20 -16.35 -31.67
C LYS A 96 -15.06 -15.34 -31.53
N ASP A 97 -14.79 -14.86 -30.33
CA ASP A 97 -13.89 -13.73 -30.08
C ASP A 97 -12.78 -14.05 -29.07
N ASN A 98 -12.47 -15.34 -28.91
CA ASN A 98 -11.54 -15.83 -27.88
C ASN A 98 -11.89 -15.28 -26.48
N PHE A 99 -13.19 -15.29 -26.14
CA PHE A 99 -13.75 -14.80 -24.87
C PHE A 99 -13.51 -13.31 -24.56
N SER A 100 -13.14 -12.48 -25.54
CA SER A 100 -12.83 -11.05 -25.30
C SER A 100 -14.00 -10.29 -24.64
N CYS A 101 -15.24 -10.49 -25.09
CA CYS A 101 -16.45 -9.91 -24.49
C CYS A 101 -16.64 -10.33 -23.02
N PHE A 102 -16.38 -11.59 -22.71
CA PHE A 102 -16.45 -12.11 -21.35
C PHE A 102 -15.37 -11.47 -20.45
N VAL A 103 -14.13 -11.44 -20.94
CA VAL A 103 -12.99 -10.84 -20.23
C VAL A 103 -13.24 -9.35 -19.96
N LYS A 104 -13.80 -8.59 -20.90
CA LYS A 104 -14.17 -7.18 -20.67
C LYS A 104 -15.12 -6.99 -19.49
N VAL A 105 -16.13 -7.85 -19.36
CA VAL A 105 -17.07 -7.82 -18.22
C VAL A 105 -16.35 -8.20 -16.93
N TYR A 106 -15.52 -9.25 -16.98
CA TYR A 106 -14.72 -9.68 -15.84
C TYR A 106 -13.83 -8.54 -15.33
N LEU A 107 -13.06 -7.90 -16.22
CA LEU A 107 -12.21 -6.76 -15.89
C LEU A 107 -13.01 -5.58 -15.31
N ASN A 108 -14.23 -5.34 -15.80
CA ASN A 108 -15.09 -4.29 -15.24
C ASN A 108 -15.52 -4.61 -13.80
N ILE A 109 -15.92 -5.86 -13.52
CA ILE A 109 -16.25 -6.32 -12.16
C ILE A 109 -15.03 -6.17 -11.24
N LEU A 110 -13.87 -6.66 -11.66
CA LEU A 110 -12.63 -6.56 -10.88
C LEU A 110 -12.06 -5.14 -10.79
N GLY A 111 -12.41 -4.23 -11.69
CA GLY A 111 -11.98 -2.83 -11.64
C GLY A 111 -12.95 -1.94 -10.86
N SER A 112 -14.13 -2.47 -10.50
CA SER A 112 -15.21 -1.70 -9.92
C SER A 112 -14.94 -1.34 -8.46
N VAL A 113 -15.30 -0.11 -8.08
CA VAL A 113 -15.38 0.32 -6.68
C VAL A 113 -16.45 -0.44 -5.88
N ARG A 114 -17.37 -1.13 -6.57
CA ARG A 114 -18.41 -1.99 -5.96
C ARG A 114 -17.96 -3.43 -5.76
N PHE A 115 -16.70 -3.78 -6.06
CA PHE A 115 -16.22 -5.16 -5.97
C PHE A 115 -16.45 -5.80 -4.60
N GLU A 116 -16.30 -5.05 -3.52
CA GLU A 116 -16.54 -5.55 -2.16
C GLU A 116 -17.96 -6.12 -2.01
N LYS A 117 -18.95 -5.48 -2.63
CA LYS A 117 -20.36 -5.89 -2.64
C LYS A 117 -20.69 -6.99 -3.66
N PHE A 118 -19.73 -7.41 -4.47
CA PHE A 118 -19.99 -8.43 -5.49
C PHE A 118 -20.25 -9.78 -4.82
N SER A 119 -21.47 -10.30 -5.01
CA SER A 119 -22.03 -11.40 -4.22
C SER A 119 -21.46 -12.79 -4.57
N ALA A 120 -20.78 -12.93 -5.70
CA ALA A 120 -20.41 -14.20 -6.29
C ALA A 120 -18.89 -14.37 -6.51
N LYS A 121 -18.07 -13.88 -5.57
CA LYS A 121 -16.60 -13.90 -5.65
C LYS A 121 -16.01 -15.28 -5.96
N VAL A 122 -16.61 -16.36 -5.44
CA VAL A 122 -16.22 -17.75 -5.77
C VAL A 122 -16.33 -18.06 -7.27
N ASN A 123 -17.31 -17.50 -7.96
CA ASN A 123 -17.48 -17.74 -9.40
C ASN A 123 -16.40 -17.05 -10.23
N LEU A 124 -15.81 -15.95 -9.74
CA LEU A 124 -14.65 -15.33 -10.36
C LEU A 124 -13.48 -16.32 -10.39
N PHE A 125 -13.22 -17.01 -9.26
CA PHE A 125 -12.16 -18.02 -9.16
C PHE A 125 -12.34 -19.17 -10.16
N LEU A 126 -13.56 -19.69 -10.29
CA LEU A 126 -13.86 -20.76 -11.23
C LEU A 126 -13.66 -20.29 -12.67
N CYS A 127 -14.15 -19.09 -13.00
CA CYS A 127 -13.96 -18.51 -14.34
C CYS A 127 -12.49 -18.24 -14.66
N PHE A 128 -11.68 -17.81 -13.69
CA PHE A 128 -10.25 -17.60 -13.87
C PHE A 128 -9.54 -18.92 -14.23
N LYS A 129 -9.84 -20.02 -13.52
CA LYS A 129 -9.31 -21.35 -13.86
C LYS A 129 -9.66 -21.76 -15.29
N SER A 130 -10.89 -21.50 -15.72
CA SER A 130 -11.33 -21.82 -17.08
C SER A 130 -10.67 -20.94 -18.14
N LEU A 131 -10.42 -19.66 -17.85
CA LEU A 131 -9.69 -18.76 -18.73
C LEU A 131 -8.21 -19.17 -18.88
N MET A 132 -7.56 -19.58 -17.80
CA MET A 132 -6.18 -20.12 -17.85
C MET A 132 -6.11 -21.38 -18.73
N ALA A 133 -7.06 -22.31 -18.57
CA ALA A 133 -7.09 -23.56 -19.34
C ALA A 133 -7.30 -23.35 -20.84
N THR A 134 -7.88 -22.22 -21.24
CA THR A 134 -8.16 -21.88 -22.65
C THR A 134 -7.11 -20.96 -23.27
N ASN A 135 -6.06 -20.57 -22.52
CA ASN A 135 -5.04 -19.61 -22.94
C ASN A 135 -5.64 -18.33 -23.56
N THR A 136 -6.68 -17.81 -22.90
CA THR A 136 -7.44 -16.65 -23.36
C THR A 136 -6.59 -15.36 -23.29
N ASN A 137 -6.72 -14.48 -24.28
CA ASN A 137 -6.10 -13.15 -24.22
C ASN A 137 -6.74 -12.29 -23.11
N GLY A 138 -5.93 -11.55 -22.35
CA GLY A 138 -6.42 -10.71 -21.26
C GLY A 138 -6.36 -11.36 -19.87
N VAL A 139 -5.92 -12.62 -19.77
CA VAL A 139 -5.79 -13.33 -18.48
C VAL A 139 -4.78 -12.67 -17.55
N ASN A 140 -3.71 -12.07 -18.09
CA ASN A 140 -2.70 -11.37 -17.32
C ASN A 140 -3.29 -10.13 -16.63
N GLU A 141 -4.10 -9.36 -17.35
CA GLU A 141 -4.81 -8.18 -16.82
C GLU A 141 -5.85 -8.58 -15.77
N VAL A 142 -6.55 -9.70 -15.98
CA VAL A 142 -7.46 -10.28 -14.97
C VAL A 142 -6.67 -10.65 -13.72
N PHE A 143 -5.53 -11.34 -13.86
CA PHE A 143 -4.69 -11.72 -12.72
C PHE A 143 -4.13 -10.51 -11.99
N PHE A 144 -3.71 -9.47 -12.71
CA PHE A 144 -3.29 -8.21 -12.11
C PHE A 144 -4.39 -7.59 -11.26
N LEU A 145 -5.62 -7.46 -11.78
CA LEU A 145 -6.72 -6.89 -11.00
C LEU A 145 -7.16 -7.80 -9.85
N VAL A 146 -7.07 -9.12 -10.00
CA VAL A 146 -7.25 -10.09 -8.91
C VAL A 146 -6.29 -9.81 -7.76
N LEU A 147 -5.00 -9.57 -8.06
CA LEU A 147 -4.00 -9.23 -7.04
C LEU A 147 -4.35 -7.91 -6.35
N ARG A 148 -4.84 -6.92 -7.12
CA ARG A 148 -5.24 -5.61 -6.59
C ARG A 148 -6.47 -5.65 -5.69
N GLN A 149 -7.33 -6.65 -5.83
CA GLN A 149 -8.52 -6.77 -4.97
C GLN A 149 -8.21 -7.30 -3.56
N LEU A 150 -6.99 -7.76 -3.32
CA LEU A 150 -6.53 -8.04 -1.97
C LEU A 150 -6.38 -6.72 -1.19
N ALA A 151 -7.18 -6.55 -0.15
CA ALA A 151 -7.04 -5.44 0.78
C ALA A 151 -5.90 -5.74 1.76
N GLY A 152 -4.89 -4.88 1.81
CA GLY A 152 -3.81 -4.97 2.80
C GLY A 152 -4.35 -4.87 4.22
N SER A 153 -3.73 -5.60 5.14
CA SER A 153 -4.09 -5.64 6.57
C SER A 153 -5.54 -6.03 6.92
N ASN A 154 -6.33 -6.51 5.97
CA ASN A 154 -7.69 -7.01 6.19
C ASN A 154 -7.69 -8.51 6.52
N SER A 155 -8.01 -8.86 7.77
CA SER A 155 -8.04 -10.25 8.27
C SER A 155 -9.37 -10.98 8.04
N SER A 156 -10.33 -10.39 7.33
CA SER A 156 -11.63 -11.03 7.09
C SER A 156 -11.48 -12.38 6.39
N GLU A 157 -12.36 -13.33 6.71
CA GLU A 157 -12.35 -14.67 6.10
C GLU A 157 -12.38 -14.61 4.57
N GLU A 158 -13.07 -13.61 4.02
CA GLU A 158 -13.16 -13.41 2.59
C GLU A 158 -11.82 -13.00 1.96
N ASN A 159 -11.12 -12.02 2.55
CA ASN A 159 -9.80 -11.59 2.07
C ASN A 159 -8.76 -12.71 2.22
N ILE A 160 -8.80 -13.46 3.32
CA ILE A 160 -7.95 -14.63 3.57
C ILE A 160 -8.23 -15.75 2.56
N SER A 161 -9.50 -16.01 2.24
CA SER A 161 -9.90 -16.98 1.22
C SER A 161 -9.40 -16.57 -0.16
N TRP A 162 -9.51 -15.28 -0.50
CA TRP A 162 -8.99 -14.72 -1.75
C TRP A 162 -7.48 -14.86 -1.88
N LEU A 163 -6.72 -14.53 -0.81
CA LEU A 163 -5.27 -14.71 -0.76
C LEU A 163 -4.87 -16.18 -0.88
N THR A 164 -5.58 -17.07 -0.16
CA THR A 164 -5.35 -18.52 -0.21
C THR A 164 -5.59 -19.05 -1.62
N TRP A 165 -6.61 -18.58 -2.31
CA TRP A 165 -6.91 -18.97 -3.68
C TRP A 165 -5.82 -18.50 -4.65
N ILE A 166 -5.34 -17.26 -4.55
CA ILE A 166 -4.23 -16.74 -5.36
C ILE A 166 -2.99 -17.60 -5.15
N LEU A 167 -2.61 -17.82 -3.89
CA LEU A 167 -1.44 -18.62 -3.54
C LEU A 167 -1.54 -20.05 -4.09
N THR A 168 -2.69 -20.70 -3.87
CA THR A 168 -2.94 -22.06 -4.37
C THR A 168 -2.92 -22.12 -5.90
N THR A 169 -3.39 -21.06 -6.56
CA THR A 169 -3.36 -20.97 -8.03
C THR A 169 -1.94 -20.90 -8.56
N ILE A 170 -1.07 -20.11 -7.92
CA ILE A 170 0.36 -20.04 -8.25
C ILE A 170 1.02 -21.40 -7.97
N GLU A 171 0.79 -21.97 -6.78
CA GLU A 171 1.38 -23.24 -6.35
C GLU A 171 1.05 -24.40 -7.29
N LEU A 172 -0.20 -24.50 -7.75
CA LEU A 172 -0.66 -25.59 -8.62
C LEU A 172 -0.34 -25.37 -10.11
N ASN A 173 -0.10 -24.13 -10.55
CA ASN A 173 0.08 -23.79 -11.96
C ASN A 173 1.44 -23.14 -12.23
N GLN A 174 2.53 -23.73 -11.71
CA GLN A 174 3.89 -23.18 -11.80
C GLN A 174 4.35 -22.91 -13.24
N VAL A 175 4.01 -23.78 -14.19
CA VAL A 175 4.36 -23.58 -15.60
C VAL A 175 3.68 -22.34 -16.17
N TRP A 176 2.38 -22.18 -15.93
CA TRP A 176 1.64 -20.98 -16.32
C TRP A 176 2.23 -19.73 -15.67
N PHE A 177 2.48 -19.77 -14.35
CA PHE A 177 3.06 -18.65 -13.62
C PHE A 177 4.44 -18.25 -14.16
N SER A 178 5.28 -19.24 -14.49
CA SER A 178 6.63 -19.01 -15.02
C SER A 178 6.63 -18.35 -16.41
N ASN A 179 5.56 -18.53 -17.18
CA ASN A 179 5.32 -17.97 -18.51
C ASN A 179 4.65 -16.58 -18.49
N LEU A 180 4.20 -16.10 -17.32
CA LEU A 180 3.69 -14.73 -17.20
C LEU A 180 4.78 -13.71 -17.56
N ASP A 181 4.37 -12.49 -17.87
CA ASP A 181 5.33 -11.39 -17.99
C ASP A 181 6.07 -11.20 -16.67
N LEU A 182 7.36 -10.86 -16.75
CA LEU A 182 8.23 -10.75 -15.58
C LEU A 182 7.69 -9.71 -14.58
N LYS A 183 7.07 -8.64 -15.07
CA LYS A 183 6.46 -7.60 -14.22
C LYS A 183 5.31 -8.16 -13.39
N LEU A 184 4.42 -8.96 -13.97
CA LEU A 184 3.33 -9.60 -13.24
C LEU A 184 3.82 -10.68 -12.26
N GLN A 185 4.86 -11.44 -12.61
CA GLN A 185 5.54 -12.35 -11.66
C GLN A 185 6.07 -11.57 -10.45
N SER A 186 6.75 -10.45 -10.70
CA SER A 186 7.28 -9.57 -9.66
C SER A 186 6.17 -8.93 -8.81
N LEU A 187 5.06 -8.50 -9.41
CA LEU A 187 3.91 -7.95 -8.69
C LEU A 187 3.24 -9.00 -7.80
N ALA A 188 3.11 -10.24 -8.27
CA ALA A 188 2.62 -11.34 -7.47
C ALA A 188 3.57 -11.61 -6.28
N LEU A 189 4.89 -11.69 -6.52
CA LEU A 189 5.86 -11.87 -5.44
C LEU A 189 5.80 -10.74 -4.41
N TYR A 190 5.76 -9.48 -4.86
CA TYR A 190 5.65 -8.30 -4.00
C TYR A 190 4.36 -8.36 -3.16
N THR A 191 3.26 -8.87 -3.75
CA THR A 191 2.01 -9.13 -3.04
C THR A 191 2.18 -10.15 -1.93
N LEU A 192 2.69 -11.34 -2.25
CA LEU A 192 2.84 -12.44 -1.30
C LEU A 192 3.80 -12.08 -0.17
N LEU A 193 4.91 -11.41 -0.50
CA LEU A 193 5.88 -10.91 0.49
C LEU A 193 5.21 -9.95 1.46
N ARG A 194 4.50 -8.93 0.96
CA ARG A 194 3.82 -7.95 1.81
C ARG A 194 2.80 -8.61 2.75
N PHE A 195 1.95 -9.51 2.24
CA PHE A 195 0.99 -10.24 3.07
C PHE A 195 1.63 -11.20 4.07
N SER A 196 2.83 -11.73 3.76
CA SER A 196 3.56 -12.55 4.73
C SER A 196 3.99 -11.77 5.98
N LEU A 197 4.13 -10.45 5.87
CA LEU A 197 4.40 -9.54 6.99
C LEU A 197 3.13 -9.16 7.75
N ASP A 198 1.97 -9.15 7.07
CA ASP A 198 0.68 -8.80 7.67
C ASP A 198 0.08 -9.93 8.52
N LEU A 199 0.19 -11.17 8.04
CA LEU A 199 -0.45 -12.29 8.73
C LEU A 199 0.29 -12.62 10.02
N THR A 200 -0.31 -12.34 11.16
CA THR A 200 0.22 -12.73 12.48
C THR A 200 -0.48 -13.96 13.04
N VAL A 201 -1.78 -14.12 12.75
CA VAL A 201 -2.63 -15.19 13.30
C VAL A 201 -2.62 -16.46 12.43
N GLN A 202 -2.72 -16.33 11.11
CA GLN A 202 -2.84 -17.47 10.18
C GLN A 202 -1.46 -18.09 9.86
N VAL A 203 -0.82 -18.68 10.87
CA VAL A 203 0.57 -19.19 10.80
C VAL A 203 0.82 -20.13 9.62
N ASN A 204 -0.10 -21.04 9.31
CA ASN A 204 0.06 -21.99 8.21
C ASN A 204 0.01 -21.30 6.84
N LEU A 205 -0.90 -20.35 6.64
CA LEU A 205 -0.96 -19.57 5.40
C LEU A 205 0.28 -18.71 5.26
N ARG A 206 0.74 -18.06 6.34
CA ARG A 206 1.99 -17.29 6.36
C ARG A 206 3.19 -18.12 5.96
N LYS A 207 3.34 -19.34 6.50
CA LYS A 207 4.42 -20.26 6.10
C LYS A 207 4.38 -20.56 4.60
N ARG A 208 3.22 -20.84 4.04
CA ARG A 208 3.08 -21.07 2.59
C ARG A 208 3.45 -19.83 1.76
N LEU A 209 3.02 -18.63 2.18
CA LEU A 209 3.39 -17.37 1.53
C LEU A 209 4.90 -17.14 1.53
N VAL A 210 5.56 -17.36 2.68
CA VAL A 210 7.01 -17.22 2.82
C VAL A 210 7.72 -18.21 1.90
N THR A 211 7.35 -19.49 1.93
CA THR A 211 7.92 -20.52 1.05
C THR A 211 7.75 -20.17 -0.42
N ALA A 212 6.55 -19.77 -0.84
CA ALA A 212 6.28 -19.37 -2.22
C ALA A 212 7.12 -18.15 -2.63
N THR A 213 7.19 -17.13 -1.76
CA THR A 213 7.98 -15.92 -2.01
C THR A 213 9.46 -16.24 -2.19
N VAL A 214 10.04 -17.05 -1.29
CA VAL A 214 11.44 -17.45 -1.37
C VAL A 214 11.70 -18.26 -2.64
N ASN A 215 10.82 -19.21 -2.97
CA ASN A 215 10.98 -20.06 -4.15
C ASN A 215 10.89 -19.26 -5.46
N ILE A 216 9.89 -18.37 -5.58
CA ILE A 216 9.74 -17.51 -6.76
C ILE A 216 10.95 -16.60 -6.90
N LEU A 217 11.40 -15.96 -5.81
CA LEU A 217 12.52 -15.03 -5.85
C LEU A 217 13.81 -15.77 -6.22
N ARG A 218 14.12 -16.92 -5.60
CA ARG A 218 15.33 -17.68 -5.94
C ARG A 218 15.30 -18.26 -7.35
N GLY A 219 14.13 -18.59 -7.89
CA GLY A 219 14.00 -19.16 -9.23
C GLY A 219 14.43 -18.21 -10.36
N LYS A 220 14.28 -16.89 -10.17
CA LYS A 220 14.69 -15.85 -11.12
C LYS A 220 15.20 -14.61 -10.38
N PHE A 221 16.21 -14.80 -9.53
CA PHE A 221 16.62 -13.80 -8.54
C PHE A 221 16.95 -12.43 -9.14
N PHE A 222 17.92 -12.36 -10.05
CA PHE A 222 18.34 -11.09 -10.63
C PHE A 222 17.21 -10.43 -11.42
N ASP A 223 16.50 -11.18 -12.25
CA ASP A 223 15.44 -10.62 -13.10
C ASP A 223 14.26 -10.06 -12.28
N ILE A 224 13.79 -10.79 -11.26
CA ILE A 224 12.67 -10.32 -10.41
C ILE A 224 13.11 -9.16 -9.52
N SER A 225 14.27 -9.27 -8.85
CA SER A 225 14.74 -8.24 -7.92
C SER A 225 14.99 -6.91 -8.60
N MET A 226 15.52 -6.92 -9.83
CA MET A 226 15.73 -5.71 -10.63
C MET A 226 14.43 -5.09 -11.14
N VAL A 227 13.37 -5.88 -11.33
CA VAL A 227 12.05 -5.37 -11.71
C VAL A 227 11.33 -4.73 -10.52
N ILE A 228 11.49 -5.27 -9.31
CA ILE A 228 10.92 -4.69 -8.08
C ILE A 228 11.74 -3.48 -7.62
N GLY A 229 13.07 -3.58 -7.61
CA GLY A 229 13.97 -2.55 -7.12
C GLY A 229 14.05 -2.48 -5.59
N ARG A 230 14.52 -1.35 -5.08
CA ARG A 230 14.90 -1.14 -3.66
C ARG A 230 13.84 -1.47 -2.62
N ASP A 231 12.55 -1.35 -2.96
CA ASP A 231 11.48 -1.61 -2.00
C ASP A 231 11.36 -3.10 -1.63
N LEU A 232 11.90 -4.01 -2.46
CA LEU A 232 12.12 -5.40 -2.08
C LEU A 232 13.00 -5.51 -0.83
N ILE A 233 14.10 -4.76 -0.79
CA ILE A 233 15.03 -4.76 0.35
C ILE A 233 14.37 -4.14 1.58
N ARG A 234 13.54 -3.10 1.40
CA ARG A 234 12.74 -2.51 2.49
C ARG A 234 11.86 -3.56 3.17
N LEU A 235 11.11 -4.33 2.39
CA LEU A 235 10.24 -5.40 2.90
C LEU A 235 11.02 -6.55 3.54
N LEU A 236 12.19 -6.91 3.00
CA LEU A 236 13.05 -7.93 3.61
C LEU A 236 13.65 -7.47 4.94
N ILE A 237 14.03 -6.19 5.07
CA ILE A 237 14.45 -5.61 6.35
C ILE A 237 13.28 -5.60 7.34
N GLU A 238 12.07 -5.27 6.90
CA GLU A 238 10.86 -5.34 7.73
C GLU A 238 10.58 -6.79 8.22
N ALA A 239 10.86 -7.80 7.40
CA ALA A 239 10.79 -9.20 7.79
C ALA A 239 11.76 -9.57 8.93
N THR A 240 12.85 -8.81 9.10
CA THR A 240 13.78 -8.99 10.23
C THR A 240 13.18 -8.48 11.54
N ASP A 241 12.37 -7.41 11.50
CA ASP A 241 11.69 -6.89 12.70
C ASP A 241 10.59 -7.85 13.19
N THR A 242 9.96 -8.56 12.26
CA THR A 242 8.90 -9.54 12.55
C THR A 242 9.42 -10.96 12.79
N ASN A 243 10.76 -11.15 12.79
CA ASN A 243 11.45 -12.41 13.04
C ASN A 243 10.99 -13.58 12.14
N ILE A 244 10.84 -13.34 10.83
CA ILE A 244 10.51 -14.41 9.86
C ILE A 244 11.80 -15.09 9.38
N PRO A 245 12.14 -16.32 9.84
CA PRO A 245 13.50 -16.85 9.70
C PRO A 245 13.96 -17.06 8.26
N ASP A 246 13.09 -17.54 7.38
CA ASP A 246 13.45 -17.81 5.98
C ASP A 246 13.70 -16.53 5.18
N LEU A 247 12.97 -15.45 5.49
CA LEU A 247 13.18 -14.13 4.86
C LEU A 247 14.43 -13.44 5.42
N VAL A 248 14.69 -13.59 6.73
CA VAL A 248 15.95 -13.14 7.35
C VAL A 248 17.14 -13.84 6.71
N LYS A 249 17.06 -15.17 6.54
CA LYS A 249 18.09 -15.96 5.86
C LYS A 249 18.27 -15.49 4.41
N LEU A 250 17.17 -15.24 3.69
CA LEU A 250 17.23 -14.71 2.33
C LEU A 250 17.95 -13.35 2.27
N LEU A 251 17.63 -12.40 3.17
CA LEU A 251 18.33 -11.11 3.22
C LEU A 251 19.83 -11.30 3.51
N ASN A 252 20.19 -12.21 4.42
CA ASN A 252 21.58 -12.51 4.71
C ASN A 252 22.30 -13.09 3.49
N ASP A 253 21.67 -13.99 2.74
CA ASP A 253 22.24 -14.53 1.50
C ASP A 253 22.42 -13.43 0.44
N ILE A 254 21.49 -12.46 0.34
CA ILE A 254 21.61 -11.31 -0.57
C ILE A 254 22.82 -10.44 -0.22
N ILE A 255 23.09 -10.25 1.07
CA ILE A 255 24.18 -9.40 1.55
C ILE A 255 25.53 -10.13 1.46
N GLN A 256 25.58 -11.38 1.92
CA GLN A 256 26.84 -12.10 2.15
C GLN A 256 27.24 -13.00 0.98
N LYS A 257 26.27 -13.45 0.17
CA LYS A 257 26.47 -14.46 -0.87
C LYS A 257 25.79 -14.09 -2.21
N PRO A 258 26.00 -12.87 -2.73
CA PRO A 258 25.27 -12.38 -3.90
C PRO A 258 25.47 -13.28 -5.14
N ASN A 259 26.70 -13.72 -5.39
CA ASN A 259 27.02 -14.58 -6.55
C ASN A 259 26.42 -16.00 -6.45
N GLU A 260 26.06 -16.49 -5.25
CA GLU A 260 25.36 -17.79 -5.09
C GLU A 260 23.88 -17.69 -5.47
N LEU A 261 23.30 -16.49 -5.46
CA LEU A 261 21.90 -16.25 -5.84
C LEU A 261 21.73 -16.12 -7.36
N ASP A 262 22.63 -15.37 -8.00
CA ASP A 262 22.71 -15.24 -9.46
C ASP A 262 24.11 -14.74 -9.84
N VAL A 263 24.70 -15.30 -10.90
CA VAL A 263 26.06 -14.93 -11.35
C VAL A 263 26.17 -13.45 -11.78
N ARG A 264 25.05 -12.84 -12.18
CA ARG A 264 24.97 -11.41 -12.55
C ARG A 264 24.88 -10.49 -11.33
N PHE A 265 24.50 -11.04 -10.18
CA PHE A 265 24.29 -10.29 -8.94
C PHE A 265 25.58 -10.22 -8.13
N GLN A 266 26.24 -9.06 -8.19
CA GLN A 266 27.51 -8.80 -7.53
C GLN A 266 27.33 -8.20 -6.13
N SER A 267 26.29 -7.40 -5.92
CA SER A 267 26.06 -6.70 -4.66
C SER A 267 24.65 -6.18 -4.51
N ILE A 268 24.15 -6.14 -3.26
CA ILE A 268 22.87 -5.53 -2.88
C ILE A 268 22.69 -4.08 -3.37
N TYR A 269 23.79 -3.34 -3.55
CA TYR A 269 23.74 -1.98 -4.10
C TYR A 269 23.16 -1.92 -5.51
N GLN A 270 23.25 -2.99 -6.31
CA GLN A 270 22.61 -3.05 -7.63
C GLN A 270 21.07 -2.96 -7.53
N ILE A 271 20.46 -3.60 -6.52
CA ILE A 271 19.01 -3.54 -6.28
C ILE A 271 18.64 -2.20 -5.65
N LEU A 272 19.42 -1.73 -4.67
CA LEU A 272 19.17 -0.46 -3.97
C LEU A 272 19.23 0.77 -4.88
N ALA A 273 20.05 0.71 -5.93
CA ALA A 273 20.15 1.77 -6.93
C ALA A 273 18.93 1.83 -7.88
N VAL A 274 18.07 0.80 -7.88
CA VAL A 274 16.90 0.76 -8.75
C VAL A 274 15.67 1.31 -8.02
N PRO A 275 15.08 2.43 -8.49
CA PRO A 275 13.81 2.90 -7.96
C PRO A 275 12.70 1.89 -8.25
N THR A 276 11.87 1.65 -7.23
CA THR A 276 10.72 0.77 -7.40
C THR A 276 9.65 1.45 -8.25
N PRO A 277 9.21 0.85 -9.37
CA PRO A 277 8.17 1.43 -10.21
C PRO A 277 6.86 1.66 -9.46
N SER A 278 6.13 2.74 -9.81
CA SER A 278 4.88 3.12 -9.13
C SER A 278 3.81 2.04 -9.12
N ASP A 279 3.83 1.13 -10.11
CA ASP A 279 2.86 0.04 -10.20
C ASP A 279 2.92 -0.93 -9.02
N PHE A 280 4.08 -1.08 -8.37
CA PHE A 280 4.20 -1.88 -7.15
C PHE A 280 3.42 -1.27 -5.99
N PHE A 281 3.56 0.04 -5.78
CA PHE A 281 2.82 0.77 -4.75
C PHE A 281 1.32 0.83 -5.06
N ARG A 282 0.96 1.09 -6.33
CA ARG A 282 -0.43 1.04 -6.80
C ARG A 282 -1.06 -0.33 -6.59
N SER A 283 -0.30 -1.41 -6.76
CA SER A 283 -0.80 -2.77 -6.60
C SER A 283 -1.23 -3.11 -5.17
N ARG A 284 -0.77 -2.36 -4.15
CA ARG A 284 -1.12 -2.57 -2.74
C ARG A 284 -2.46 -1.95 -2.35
N LEU A 285 -3.01 -1.09 -3.18
CA LEU A 285 -4.30 -0.46 -2.95
C LEU A 285 -5.36 -1.09 -3.85
N THR A 286 -6.51 -1.40 -3.25
CA THR A 286 -7.69 -1.78 -4.03
C THR A 286 -8.13 -0.61 -4.92
N PRO A 287 -8.83 -0.88 -6.05
CA PRO A 287 -9.33 0.20 -6.91
C PRO A 287 -10.19 1.23 -6.16
N ASP A 288 -11.00 0.81 -5.18
CA ASP A 288 -11.82 1.72 -4.36
C ASP A 288 -10.96 2.60 -3.44
N MET A 289 -9.96 2.02 -2.78
CA MET A 289 -8.99 2.77 -1.96
C MET A 289 -8.24 3.80 -2.82
N GLU A 290 -7.71 3.38 -3.97
CA GLU A 290 -6.98 4.26 -4.91
C GLU A 290 -7.85 5.46 -5.33
N LEU A 291 -9.08 5.20 -5.76
CA LEU A 291 -10.00 6.24 -6.23
C LEU A 291 -10.32 7.27 -5.13
N LYS A 292 -10.62 6.79 -3.92
CA LYS A 292 -10.96 7.68 -2.78
C LYS A 292 -9.74 8.46 -2.29
N LEU A 293 -8.57 7.84 -2.23
CA LEU A 293 -7.33 8.52 -1.85
C LEU A 293 -6.95 9.59 -2.89
N MET A 294 -7.06 9.28 -4.18
CA MET A 294 -6.82 10.23 -5.26
C MET A 294 -7.84 11.38 -5.23
N PHE A 295 -9.09 11.14 -4.85
CA PHE A 295 -10.07 12.20 -4.66
C PHE A 295 -9.67 13.16 -3.52
N ILE A 296 -9.13 12.65 -2.42
CA ILE A 296 -8.60 13.48 -1.32
C ILE A 296 -7.43 14.33 -1.81
N LEU A 297 -6.49 13.72 -2.55
CA LEU A 297 -5.26 14.37 -2.99
C LEU A 297 -5.47 15.38 -4.13
N ALA A 298 -6.29 15.04 -5.12
CA ALA A 298 -6.38 15.79 -6.37
C ALA A 298 -7.60 16.71 -6.49
N GLN A 299 -8.70 16.40 -5.78
CA GLN A 299 -10.00 17.06 -5.97
C GLN A 299 -10.50 17.77 -4.70
N SER A 300 -10.09 17.29 -3.52
CA SER A 300 -10.53 17.91 -2.27
C SER A 300 -9.82 19.24 -2.03
N LYS A 301 -10.55 20.16 -1.43
CA LYS A 301 -10.00 21.42 -0.92
C LYS A 301 -9.58 21.26 0.53
N ILE A 302 -8.54 21.99 0.94
CA ILE A 302 -7.90 21.89 2.26
C ILE A 302 -8.84 22.17 3.44
N PHE A 303 -9.97 22.86 3.22
CA PHE A 303 -10.99 23.09 4.24
C PHE A 303 -12.01 21.94 4.35
N ASN A 304 -12.10 21.06 3.35
CA ASN A 304 -13.05 19.95 3.31
C ASN A 304 -12.38 18.57 3.43
N TYR A 305 -11.04 18.49 3.33
CA TYR A 305 -10.32 17.21 3.29
C TYR A 305 -10.54 16.35 4.53
N SER A 306 -10.70 16.95 5.72
CA SER A 306 -10.88 16.23 6.99
C SER A 306 -12.09 15.30 6.96
N LYS A 307 -13.21 15.74 6.36
CA LYS A 307 -14.42 14.91 6.22
C LYS A 307 -14.20 13.73 5.29
N ASN A 308 -13.56 13.97 4.14
CA ASN A 308 -13.25 12.92 3.16
C ASN A 308 -12.24 11.91 3.73
N PHE A 309 -11.24 12.41 4.46
CA PHE A 309 -10.29 11.58 5.19
C PHE A 309 -10.98 10.73 6.27
N LEU A 310 -11.92 11.30 7.03
CA LEU A 310 -12.67 10.56 8.04
C LEU A 310 -13.49 9.42 7.42
N TRP A 311 -14.10 9.64 6.26
CA TRP A 311 -14.79 8.58 5.52
C TRP A 311 -13.83 7.50 5.03
N PHE A 312 -12.67 7.90 4.50
CA PHE A 312 -11.62 6.96 4.11
C PHE A 312 -11.16 6.11 5.31
N GLN A 313 -10.89 6.75 6.44
CA GLN A 313 -10.45 6.09 7.66
C GLN A 313 -11.50 5.11 8.19
N LYS A 314 -12.77 5.52 8.26
CA LYS A 314 -13.86 4.66 8.74
C LYS A 314 -14.05 3.42 7.88
N GLN A 315 -13.82 3.53 6.57
CA GLN A 315 -14.00 2.40 5.67
C GLN A 315 -12.79 1.45 5.65
N PHE A 316 -11.57 1.98 5.69
CA PHE A 316 -10.37 1.19 5.38
C PHE A 316 -9.39 1.02 6.53
N LEU A 317 -9.51 1.77 7.63
CA LEU A 317 -8.50 1.87 8.69
C LEU A 317 -9.10 1.75 10.10
N PHE A 318 -10.27 1.14 10.24
CA PHE A 318 -11.00 1.12 11.51
C PHE A 318 -10.61 -0.04 12.43
N GLN A 319 -10.11 -1.16 11.89
CA GLN A 319 -9.77 -2.35 12.69
C GLN A 319 -8.33 -2.26 13.21
N LYS A 320 -8.08 -2.86 14.39
CA LYS A 320 -6.77 -2.82 15.08
C LYS A 320 -5.63 -3.46 14.28
N GLU A 321 -5.99 -4.34 13.33
CA GLU A 321 -5.06 -5.07 12.48
C GLU A 321 -4.63 -4.26 11.24
N ASP A 322 -5.31 -3.13 10.95
CA ASP A 322 -5.14 -2.32 9.73
C ASP A 322 -3.90 -1.41 9.74
N GLU A 323 -3.05 -1.45 10.77
CA GLU A 323 -1.99 -0.44 10.94
C GLU A 323 -0.80 -0.59 9.98
N GLN A 324 -0.60 -1.76 9.38
CA GLN A 324 0.48 -1.96 8.38
C GLN A 324 0.12 -1.38 7.01
N LEU A 325 -1.17 -1.30 6.65
CA LEU A 325 -1.67 -0.67 5.42
C LEU A 325 -1.22 0.79 5.31
N TYR A 326 -1.03 1.48 6.43
CA TYR A 326 -0.53 2.86 6.44
C TYR A 326 0.84 3.01 5.76
N SER A 327 1.71 2.01 5.90
CA SER A 327 3.00 1.98 5.21
C SER A 327 2.80 2.06 3.70
N ASP A 328 1.90 1.23 3.16
CA ASP A 328 1.57 1.17 1.73
C ASP A 328 0.90 2.48 1.25
N LEU A 329 0.04 3.08 2.07
CA LEU A 329 -0.60 4.37 1.78
C LEU A 329 0.44 5.50 1.66
N ILE A 330 1.45 5.51 2.53
CA ILE A 330 2.54 6.48 2.46
C ILE A 330 3.34 6.29 1.19
N ARG A 331 3.79 5.06 0.88
CA ARG A 331 4.50 4.77 -0.38
C ARG A 331 3.69 5.18 -1.60
N TYR A 332 2.38 4.93 -1.59
CA TYR A 332 1.47 5.36 -2.65
C TYR A 332 1.45 6.89 -2.81
N ILE A 333 1.31 7.66 -1.72
CA ILE A 333 1.32 9.14 -1.78
C ILE A 333 2.63 9.67 -2.39
N LEU A 334 3.75 9.06 -2.02
CA LEU A 334 5.08 9.50 -2.48
C LEU A 334 5.28 9.24 -3.99
N TYR A 335 4.80 8.11 -4.51
CA TYR A 335 5.20 7.63 -5.84
C TYR A 335 4.08 7.49 -6.88
N CYS A 336 2.82 7.45 -6.45
CA CYS A 336 1.68 7.35 -7.37
C CYS A 336 0.98 8.70 -7.59
N PHE A 337 1.25 9.70 -6.75
CA PHE A 337 0.69 11.04 -6.90
C PHE A 337 1.77 12.13 -6.88
N HIS A 338 2.05 12.67 -8.07
CA HIS A 338 2.92 13.83 -8.27
C HIS A 338 2.07 15.03 -8.71
N PRO A 339 1.83 16.02 -7.83
CA PRO A 339 0.99 17.15 -8.16
C PRO A 339 1.60 17.97 -9.30
N SER A 340 0.77 18.49 -10.20
CA SER A 340 1.23 19.42 -11.23
C SER A 340 1.67 20.76 -10.61
N ASN A 341 2.48 21.54 -11.34
CA ASN A 341 2.86 22.89 -10.88
C ASN A 341 1.65 23.80 -10.57
N SER A 342 0.53 23.62 -11.29
CA SER A 342 -0.70 24.35 -11.01
C SER A 342 -1.35 23.92 -9.69
N GLN A 343 -1.32 22.62 -9.36
CA GLN A 343 -1.81 22.12 -8.07
C GLN A 343 -0.90 22.56 -6.92
N LEU A 344 0.43 22.55 -7.10
CA LEU A 344 1.37 23.04 -6.09
C LEU A 344 1.22 24.55 -5.81
N ALA A 345 0.80 25.32 -6.81
CA ALA A 345 0.52 26.74 -6.68
C ALA A 345 -0.87 27.04 -6.08
N ASP A 346 -1.79 26.07 -6.09
CA ASP A 346 -3.12 26.21 -5.48
C ASP A 346 -3.00 26.16 -3.95
N LYS A 347 -3.30 27.28 -3.29
CA LYS A 347 -3.26 27.41 -1.83
C LYS A 347 -4.34 26.58 -1.13
N GLU A 348 -5.38 26.19 -1.85
CA GLU A 348 -6.48 25.39 -1.33
C GLU A 348 -6.31 23.90 -1.63
N ALA A 349 -5.30 23.50 -2.40
CA ALA A 349 -5.02 22.08 -2.62
C ALA A 349 -4.56 21.42 -1.32
N VAL A 350 -4.91 20.14 -1.13
CA VAL A 350 -4.46 19.36 0.01
C VAL A 350 -2.98 19.00 -0.20
N PRO A 351 -2.05 19.49 0.65
CA PRO A 351 -0.65 19.16 0.49
C PRO A 351 -0.39 17.70 0.86
N ARG A 352 0.47 17.01 0.10
CA ARG A 352 0.80 15.60 0.33
C ARG A 352 1.37 15.35 1.73
N TYR A 353 2.28 16.22 2.17
CA TYR A 353 2.89 16.15 3.51
C TYR A 353 1.84 16.17 4.62
N LEU A 354 0.76 16.96 4.47
CA LEU A 354 -0.31 17.05 5.46
C LEU A 354 -1.08 15.74 5.56
N LEU A 355 -1.33 15.08 4.43
CA LEU A 355 -1.99 13.78 4.41
C LEU A 355 -1.10 12.67 5.00
N CYS A 356 0.21 12.67 4.71
CA CYS A 356 1.18 11.79 5.36
C CYS A 356 1.17 11.95 6.89
N TRP A 357 1.16 13.20 7.37
CA TRP A 357 1.00 13.48 8.80
C TRP A 357 -0.33 12.97 9.34
N ARG A 358 -1.43 13.17 8.61
CA ARG A 358 -2.76 12.74 9.07
C ARG A 358 -2.79 11.23 9.32
N PHE A 359 -2.25 10.45 8.38
CA PHE A 359 -2.08 9.00 8.52
C PHE A 359 -1.20 8.63 9.72
N PHE A 360 -0.05 9.29 9.89
CA PHE A 360 0.81 9.06 11.04
C PHE A 360 0.14 9.38 12.39
N ASN A 361 -0.60 10.49 12.47
CA ASN A 361 -1.24 10.96 13.69
C ASN A 361 -2.46 10.13 14.10
N THR A 362 -3.10 9.42 13.15
CA THR A 362 -4.23 8.54 13.45
C THR A 362 -3.85 7.19 14.05
N MET A 363 -2.58 6.79 13.95
CA MET A 363 -2.12 5.50 14.47
C MET A 363 -2.19 5.44 15.99
N LYS A 364 -2.63 4.30 16.50
CA LYS A 364 -2.80 4.08 17.95
C LYS A 364 -1.63 3.32 18.55
N HIS A 365 -0.96 2.44 17.80
CA HIS A 365 0.10 1.59 18.35
C HIS A 365 1.52 2.09 18.00
N PRO A 366 2.40 2.28 19.00
CA PRO A 366 3.76 2.81 18.80
C PRO A 366 4.67 2.01 17.85
N PRO A 367 4.70 0.67 17.85
CA PRO A 367 5.60 -0.08 16.96
C PRO A 367 5.36 0.20 15.46
N HIS A 368 4.10 0.42 15.07
CA HIS A 368 3.75 0.71 13.68
C HIS A 368 4.10 2.14 13.25
N LYS A 369 4.30 3.08 14.19
CA LYS A 369 4.75 4.44 13.86
C LYS A 369 6.13 4.43 13.20
N ASN A 370 7.04 3.58 13.68
CA ASN A 370 8.36 3.44 13.07
C ASN A 370 8.28 2.91 11.64
N LEU A 371 7.33 2.01 11.35
CA LEU A 371 7.11 1.47 10.01
C LEU A 371 6.72 2.57 9.00
N ILE A 372 5.78 3.46 9.36
CA ILE A 372 5.41 4.60 8.51
C ILE A 372 6.59 5.52 8.27
N LEU A 373 7.34 5.87 9.33
CA LEU A 373 8.45 6.80 9.21
C LEU A 373 9.58 6.20 8.35
N ASN A 374 9.79 4.88 8.44
CA ASN A 374 10.68 4.17 7.53
C ASN A 374 10.20 4.31 6.09
N SER A 375 8.92 4.07 5.81
CA SER A 375 8.35 4.23 4.47
C SER A 375 8.40 5.66 3.93
N LEU A 376 8.37 6.66 4.81
CA LEU A 376 8.50 8.07 4.47
C LEU A 376 9.95 8.44 4.09
N PHE A 377 10.94 7.91 4.80
CA PHE A 377 12.35 8.29 4.64
C PHE A 377 13.22 7.28 3.89
N PHE A 378 12.73 6.09 3.57
CA PHE A 378 13.54 5.00 3.02
C PHE A 378 14.37 5.41 1.80
N ASP A 379 13.79 6.15 0.86
CA ASP A 379 14.50 6.48 -0.39
C ASP A 379 15.56 7.57 -0.20
N TRP A 380 15.51 8.33 0.91
CA TRP A 380 16.54 9.34 1.21
C TRP A 380 17.95 8.73 1.31
N TYR A 381 18.04 7.46 1.72
CA TYR A 381 19.31 6.74 1.89
C TYR A 381 19.86 6.15 0.60
N PHE A 382 19.11 6.21 -0.51
CA PHE A 382 19.45 5.53 -1.75
C PHE A 382 19.21 6.42 -3.00
N PHE A 383 18.84 7.68 -2.82
CA PHE A 383 18.38 8.57 -3.88
C PHE A 383 19.49 8.97 -4.85
N GLU A 384 19.23 8.80 -6.15
CA GLU A 384 20.10 9.28 -7.22
C GLU A 384 19.41 10.38 -8.06
N PRO A 385 19.84 11.66 -7.93
CA PRO A 385 19.17 12.80 -8.55
C PRO A 385 19.01 12.73 -10.08
N ARG A 386 19.86 11.98 -10.78
CA ARG A 386 19.81 11.87 -12.24
C ARG A 386 18.64 11.03 -12.76
N ASN A 387 18.18 10.07 -11.96
CA ASN A 387 17.25 9.03 -12.40
C ASN A 387 15.91 9.09 -11.67
N GLU A 388 15.80 9.91 -10.63
CA GLU A 388 14.69 9.86 -9.68
C GLU A 388 14.00 11.20 -9.47
N ASN A 389 12.72 11.14 -9.13
CA ASN A 389 11.91 12.33 -8.89
C ASN A 389 11.99 12.73 -7.42
N LEU A 390 12.42 13.97 -7.14
CA LEU A 390 12.48 14.55 -5.79
C LEU A 390 11.13 14.54 -5.05
N MET A 391 10.02 14.40 -5.78
CA MET A 391 8.67 14.34 -5.21
C MET A 391 8.47 13.17 -4.24
N GLY A 392 9.34 12.14 -4.26
CA GLY A 392 9.36 11.08 -3.25
C GLY A 392 9.98 11.51 -1.90
N LEU A 393 10.82 12.55 -1.92
CA LEU A 393 11.52 13.07 -0.73
C LEU A 393 10.79 14.25 -0.08
N GLU A 394 10.17 15.09 -0.90
CA GLU A 394 9.57 16.38 -0.52
C GLU A 394 8.63 16.31 0.70
N PRO A 395 7.72 15.32 0.83
CA PRO A 395 6.78 15.32 1.96
C PRO A 395 7.45 15.23 3.33
N GLY A 396 8.56 14.48 3.44
CA GLY A 396 9.28 14.31 4.70
C GLY A 396 9.93 15.61 5.19
N ILE A 397 10.61 16.33 4.28
CA ILE A 397 11.28 17.59 4.67
C ILE A 397 10.28 18.71 4.95
N LEU A 398 9.18 18.77 4.21
CA LEU A 398 8.15 19.78 4.44
C LEU A 398 7.42 19.56 5.76
N LEU A 399 7.25 18.30 6.20
CA LEU A 399 6.79 18.04 7.56
C LEU A 399 7.74 18.61 8.59
N ILE A 400 9.05 18.35 8.46
CA ILE A 400 10.06 18.88 9.38
C ILE A 400 10.01 20.41 9.41
N GLU A 401 10.15 21.08 8.26
CA GLU A 401 10.24 22.55 8.18
C GLU A 401 8.96 23.23 8.67
N ARG A 402 7.79 22.81 8.15
CA ARG A 402 6.53 23.53 8.36
C ARG A 402 5.99 23.32 9.77
N PHE A 403 6.24 22.16 10.40
CA PHE A 403 5.69 21.85 11.72
C PHE A 403 6.53 22.40 12.86
N LEU A 404 7.77 22.85 12.61
CA LEU A 404 8.65 23.41 13.65
C LEU A 404 8.03 24.58 14.41
N LYS A 405 7.17 25.36 13.75
CA LYS A 405 6.48 26.50 14.37
C LYS A 405 5.33 26.06 15.26
N ASP A 406 4.44 25.22 14.73
CA ASP A 406 3.12 24.95 15.31
C ASP A 406 3.06 23.63 16.10
N ILE A 407 3.83 22.60 15.71
CA ILE A 407 3.90 21.28 16.38
C ILE A 407 5.36 20.77 16.41
N PRO A 408 6.27 21.43 17.14
CA PRO A 408 7.71 21.16 17.09
C PRO A 408 8.10 19.73 17.48
N ASN A 409 7.33 19.07 18.35
CA ASN A 409 7.60 17.69 18.77
C ASN A 409 7.63 16.72 17.58
N VAL A 410 6.78 16.94 16.57
CA VAL A 410 6.74 16.11 15.37
C VAL A 410 8.00 16.32 14.54
N SER A 411 8.41 17.57 14.30
CA SER A 411 9.65 17.86 13.59
C SER A 411 10.88 17.27 14.28
N ASN A 412 10.96 17.37 15.61
CA ASN A 412 12.04 16.79 16.40
C ASN A 412 12.06 15.25 16.27
N LEU A 413 10.90 14.60 16.36
CA LEU A 413 10.76 13.15 16.17
C LEU A 413 11.24 12.72 14.78
N LEU A 414 10.78 13.39 13.71
CA LEU A 414 11.15 13.05 12.33
C LEU A 414 12.67 13.13 12.10
N ILE A 415 13.33 14.16 12.64
CA ILE A 415 14.78 14.33 12.56
C ILE A 415 15.51 13.20 13.31
N GLN A 416 15.04 12.87 14.51
CA GLN A 416 15.64 11.77 15.29
C GLN A 416 15.42 10.43 14.61
N THR A 417 14.27 10.21 13.96
CA THR A 417 14.02 9.00 13.17
C THR A 417 14.93 8.88 11.97
N LEU A 418 15.25 9.97 11.26
CA LEU A 418 16.26 9.96 10.19
C LEU A 418 17.62 9.46 10.69
N LYS A 419 18.04 9.90 11.88
CA LYS A 419 19.30 9.44 12.48
C LYS A 419 19.21 7.99 12.97
N TYR A 420 18.13 7.62 13.64
CA TYR A 420 17.88 6.24 14.06
C TYR A 420 17.92 5.26 12.88
N ASN A 421 17.26 5.61 11.76
CA ASN A 421 17.24 4.79 10.56
C ASN A 421 18.61 4.70 9.89
N PHE A 422 19.39 5.78 9.89
CA PHE A 422 20.79 5.75 9.44
C PHE A 422 21.60 4.70 10.22
N ASP A 423 21.54 4.72 11.55
CA ASP A 423 22.27 3.77 12.40
C ASP A 423 21.77 2.33 12.22
N ARG A 424 20.45 2.17 12.04
CA ARG A 424 19.84 0.88 11.76
C ARG A 424 20.33 0.31 10.43
N TYR A 425 20.28 1.09 9.36
CA TYR A 425 20.69 0.67 8.01
C TYR A 425 22.19 0.45 7.88
N SER A 426 22.99 1.14 8.71
CA SER A 426 24.44 0.92 8.81
C SER A 426 24.84 -0.50 9.24
N LYS A 427 23.90 -1.30 9.74
CA LYS A 427 24.12 -2.74 10.04
C LYS A 427 24.12 -3.60 8.78
N TYR A 428 23.46 -3.15 7.72
CA TYR A 428 23.28 -3.88 6.46
C TYR A 428 24.10 -3.28 5.32
N PHE A 429 24.36 -1.97 5.36
CA PHE A 429 24.99 -1.22 4.28
C PHE A 429 26.14 -0.36 4.78
N ASP A 430 27.03 0.00 3.85
CA ASP A 430 28.17 0.86 4.12
C ASP A 430 27.72 2.27 4.55
N LYS A 431 28.29 2.78 5.64
CA LYS A 431 27.94 4.08 6.23
C LYS A 431 28.24 5.24 5.28
N THR A 432 29.35 5.17 4.55
CA THR A 432 29.75 6.25 3.63
C THR A 432 28.80 6.33 2.45
N TYR A 433 28.36 5.17 1.94
CA TYR A 433 27.33 5.10 0.90
C TYR A 433 26.01 5.69 1.35
N LEU A 434 25.52 5.35 2.56
CA LEU A 434 24.28 5.92 3.09
C LEU A 434 24.37 7.44 3.27
N LEU A 435 25.49 7.93 3.81
CA LEU A 435 25.71 9.35 4.05
C LEU A 435 25.82 10.15 2.75
N ASP A 436 26.48 9.62 1.72
CA ASP A 436 26.55 10.24 0.39
C ASP A 436 25.16 10.42 -0.23
N ASN A 437 24.32 9.38 -0.19
CA ASN A 437 22.96 9.44 -0.73
C ASN A 437 22.03 10.35 0.10
N LEU A 438 22.16 10.37 1.42
CA LEU A 438 21.46 11.36 2.26
C LEU A 438 21.84 12.79 1.88
N ASN A 439 23.14 13.03 1.66
CA ASN A 439 23.64 14.32 1.24
C ASN A 439 23.12 14.71 -0.16
N LYS A 440 23.06 13.78 -1.12
CA LYS A 440 22.43 14.01 -2.43
C LYS A 440 20.94 14.38 -2.28
N SER A 441 20.21 13.66 -1.43
CA SER A 441 18.80 13.92 -1.12
C SER A 441 18.58 15.33 -0.56
N MET A 442 19.36 15.72 0.45
CA MET A 442 19.26 17.05 1.04
C MET A 442 19.65 18.14 0.04
N LYS A 443 20.71 17.92 -0.75
CA LYS A 443 21.16 18.85 -1.77
C LYS A 443 20.08 19.13 -2.81
N ILE A 444 19.44 18.10 -3.37
CA ILE A 444 18.40 18.31 -4.40
C ILE A 444 17.18 19.08 -3.83
N LEU A 445 16.83 18.85 -2.56
CA LEU A 445 15.73 19.53 -1.89
C LEU A 445 16.02 21.03 -1.71
N ILE A 446 17.27 21.39 -1.38
CA ILE A 446 17.73 22.77 -1.28
C ILE A 446 17.85 23.41 -2.68
N ASP A 447 18.53 22.75 -3.61
CA ASP A 447 18.81 23.26 -4.97
C ASP A 447 17.51 23.50 -5.76
N SER A 448 16.49 22.67 -5.54
CA SER A 448 15.17 22.80 -6.18
C SER A 448 14.24 23.78 -5.43
N GLY A 449 14.68 24.34 -4.30
CA GLY A 449 13.93 25.31 -3.52
C GLY A 449 12.72 24.73 -2.77
N VAL A 450 12.70 23.41 -2.52
CA VAL A 450 11.67 22.78 -1.67
C VAL A 450 11.76 23.36 -0.25
N ILE A 451 12.99 23.48 0.25
CA ILE A 451 13.32 24.29 1.42
C ILE A 451 14.37 25.34 1.04
N ARG A 452 14.39 26.47 1.74
CA ARG A 452 15.35 27.56 1.44
C ARG A 452 16.77 27.23 1.89
N SER A 453 16.90 26.71 3.10
CA SER A 453 18.18 26.32 3.68
C SER A 453 17.94 25.36 4.84
N LEU A 454 18.91 24.49 5.11
CA LEU A 454 18.86 23.69 6.34
C LEU A 454 19.12 24.55 7.59
N ASN A 455 19.83 25.67 7.44
CA ASN A 455 20.10 26.62 8.52
C ASN A 455 18.83 27.23 9.14
N SER A 456 17.75 27.43 8.36
CA SER A 456 16.49 27.93 8.91
C SER A 456 15.85 26.95 9.90
N ILE A 457 15.97 25.65 9.62
CA ILE A 457 15.50 24.54 10.47
C ILE A 457 16.43 24.42 11.68
N TYR A 458 17.74 24.35 11.45
CA TYR A 458 18.76 24.14 12.50
C TYR A 458 18.77 25.25 13.56
N ASN A 459 18.63 26.50 13.14
CA ASN A 459 18.62 27.66 14.04
C ASN A 459 17.23 28.00 14.60
N HIS A 460 16.19 27.20 14.28
CA HIS A 460 14.84 27.46 14.76
C HIS A 460 14.78 27.30 16.28
N ARG A 461 14.17 28.28 16.97
CA ARG A 461 14.10 28.33 18.45
C ARG A 461 13.41 27.12 19.10
N ASN A 462 12.50 26.46 18.37
CA ASN A 462 11.76 25.29 18.87
C ASN A 462 12.46 23.94 18.53
N LEU A 463 13.62 23.96 17.89
CA LEU A 463 14.38 22.75 17.62
C LEU A 463 15.18 22.33 18.86
N HIS A 464 14.94 21.10 19.33
CA HIS A 464 15.62 20.56 20.52
C HIS A 464 17.08 20.26 20.23
N GLN A 465 17.91 20.30 21.28
CA GLN A 465 19.35 20.08 21.18
C GLN A 465 19.70 18.70 20.59
N ALA A 466 19.02 17.63 21.01
CA ALA A 466 19.24 16.28 20.46
C ALA A 466 18.97 16.21 18.94
N SER A 467 17.94 16.92 18.46
CA SER A 467 17.64 16.99 17.03
C SER A 467 18.65 17.86 16.27
N LYS A 468 19.25 18.88 16.90
CA LYS A 468 20.39 19.61 16.32
C LYS A 468 21.60 18.72 16.14
N GLU A 469 21.92 17.89 17.12
CA GLU A 469 23.03 16.94 17.04
C GLU A 469 22.81 15.94 15.90
N CYS A 470 21.59 15.40 15.77
CA CYS A 470 21.21 14.54 14.65
C CYS A 470 21.41 15.23 13.29
N LEU A 471 20.93 16.48 13.14
CA LEU A 471 21.12 17.24 11.89
C LEU A 471 22.60 17.51 11.60
N PHE A 472 23.38 17.85 12.64
CA PHE A 472 24.81 18.12 12.47
C PHE A 472 25.56 16.87 12.02
N GLU A 473 25.29 15.72 12.63
CA GLU A 473 25.94 14.46 12.25
C GLU A 473 25.60 14.04 10.82
N LEU A 474 24.34 14.14 10.41
CA LEU A 474 23.89 13.70 9.09
C LEU A 474 24.20 14.71 7.98
N PHE A 475 24.19 16.01 8.27
CA PHE A 475 24.10 17.08 7.26
C PHE A 475 25.01 18.29 7.54
N SER A 476 26.07 18.14 8.34
CA SER A 476 27.02 19.22 8.70
C SER A 476 27.46 20.10 7.51
N GLN A 477 27.68 19.51 6.33
CA GLN A 477 28.10 20.24 5.13
C GLN A 477 27.09 21.32 4.65
N PHE A 478 25.82 21.21 5.02
CA PHE A 478 24.78 22.19 4.68
C PHE A 478 24.53 23.23 5.79
N LEU A 479 25.18 23.06 6.94
CA LEU A 479 25.05 23.93 8.10
C LEU A 479 26.18 24.97 8.22
N ILE A 480 27.16 24.91 7.32
CA ILE A 480 28.26 25.87 7.27
C ILE A 480 27.77 27.16 6.61
N ASP A 481 27.80 28.26 7.35
CA ASP A 481 27.61 29.59 6.76
C ASP A 481 28.74 29.84 5.74
N LYS A 482 28.38 29.99 4.47
CA LYS A 482 29.31 30.42 3.41
C LYS A 482 29.94 31.80 3.67
N ASN A 483 29.54 32.50 4.73
CA ASN A 483 30.09 33.79 5.15
C ASN A 483 31.44 33.69 5.89
N THR A 484 31.97 32.48 6.17
CA THR A 484 33.30 32.32 6.78
C THR A 484 34.42 32.05 5.78
N LEU A 485 34.14 32.06 4.47
CA LEU A 485 35.16 32.12 3.42
C LEU A 485 35.16 33.53 2.83
N GLN A 486 35.98 34.41 3.41
CA GLN A 486 36.33 35.68 2.76
C GLN A 486 36.97 35.38 1.40
N PHE A 487 36.27 35.71 0.33
CA PHE A 487 36.89 36.00 -0.96
C PHE A 487 36.75 37.50 -1.24
N PRO A 488 37.80 38.16 -1.77
CA PRO A 488 37.82 39.60 -1.93
C PRO A 488 36.74 40.04 -2.92
N GLN A 489 36.10 41.17 -2.58
CA GLN A 489 35.07 41.80 -3.40
C GLN A 489 35.56 42.01 -4.84
N LEU A 490 34.77 41.52 -5.81
CA LEU A 490 34.76 42.09 -7.15
C LEU A 490 33.34 42.56 -7.49
N ASN A 491 33.26 43.86 -7.73
CA ASN A 491 32.08 44.60 -8.14
C ASN A 491 31.56 44.12 -9.50
N SER A 492 30.26 43.83 -9.59
CA SER A 492 29.27 44.53 -10.45
C SER A 492 28.06 43.61 -10.80
N PRO A 493 26.85 44.18 -10.96
CA PRO A 493 25.62 43.41 -11.06
C PRO A 493 25.29 43.07 -12.51
N SER A 494 24.97 41.80 -12.81
CA SER A 494 24.27 41.49 -14.07
C SER A 494 23.32 40.28 -13.95
N LYS A 495 22.03 40.63 -13.97
CA LYS A 495 20.90 39.91 -14.59
C LYS A 495 20.95 38.38 -14.58
N LEU A 496 20.47 37.76 -13.50
CA LEU A 496 19.84 36.42 -13.52
C LEU A 496 18.78 36.23 -12.42
N GLU A 497 18.30 37.33 -11.81
CA GLU A 497 17.19 37.33 -10.84
C GLU A 497 15.87 37.67 -11.54
N GLU A 498 15.24 36.71 -12.24
CA GLU A 498 13.84 36.92 -12.65
C GLU A 498 12.99 35.65 -12.72
N THR A 499 13.57 34.47 -12.50
CA THR A 499 12.83 33.20 -12.55
C THR A 499 12.66 32.50 -11.18
N SER A 500 13.48 32.81 -10.17
CA SER A 500 13.40 32.21 -8.82
C SER A 500 12.47 32.96 -7.85
N GLY A 501 12.18 34.25 -8.11
CA GLY A 501 11.36 35.09 -7.23
C GLY A 501 9.84 34.83 -7.28
N LYS A 502 9.32 34.11 -8.29
CA LYS A 502 7.87 33.93 -8.47
C LYS A 502 7.27 32.76 -7.67
N PHE A 503 8.07 31.80 -7.23
CA PHE A 503 7.56 30.68 -6.41
C PHE A 503 7.35 31.06 -4.94
N GLN A 504 8.12 32.02 -4.41
CA GLN A 504 8.21 32.24 -2.96
C GLN A 504 7.28 33.32 -2.39
N GLN A 505 6.65 34.18 -3.20
CA GLN A 505 5.71 35.19 -2.68
C GLN A 505 4.25 34.72 -2.55
N ARG A 506 3.93 33.46 -2.87
CA ARG A 506 2.53 33.00 -2.98
C ARG A 506 2.12 31.84 -2.05
N GLN A 507 2.66 31.71 -0.84
CA GLN A 507 2.10 30.79 0.18
C GLN A 507 2.11 31.38 1.60
N LYS A 508 1.25 32.38 1.87
CA LYS A 508 0.65 32.52 3.21
C LYS A 508 -0.46 31.46 3.28
N MET A 509 -0.16 30.27 3.80
CA MET A 509 -1.17 29.27 4.18
C MET A 509 -1.88 29.71 5.47
N LEU A 510 -3.10 29.20 5.69
CA LEU A 510 -3.71 29.17 7.03
C LEU A 510 -2.70 28.60 8.04
N SER A 511 -2.75 29.04 9.30
CA SER A 511 -1.85 28.48 10.31
C SER A 511 -2.11 26.98 10.45
N ILE A 512 -1.05 26.17 10.62
CA ILE A 512 -1.22 24.71 10.74
C ILE A 512 -2.00 24.41 12.03
N SER A 513 -1.84 25.26 13.05
CA SER A 513 -2.70 25.27 14.22
C SER A 513 -4.19 25.40 13.88
N ASP A 514 -4.62 26.23 12.93
CA ASP A 514 -6.04 26.34 12.56
C ASP A 514 -6.53 25.10 11.80
N LEU A 515 -5.66 24.48 10.99
CA LEU A 515 -5.96 23.25 10.26
C LEU A 515 -6.01 22.02 11.17
N VAL A 516 -5.26 22.03 12.28
CA VAL A 516 -5.20 20.95 13.28
C VAL A 516 -6.25 21.15 14.37
N ASN A 517 -6.53 22.39 14.79
CA ASN A 517 -7.47 22.72 15.87
C ASN A 517 -8.94 22.77 15.43
N ASN A 518 -9.25 23.03 14.15
CA ASN A 518 -10.63 22.89 13.66
C ASN A 518 -11.14 21.43 13.72
N ASP A 519 -10.23 20.46 13.82
CA ASP A 519 -10.52 19.02 13.99
C ASP A 519 -10.36 18.55 15.45
N SER A 520 -9.88 19.38 16.39
CA SER A 520 -9.50 18.96 17.74
C SER A 520 -10.66 18.91 18.74
N ARG A 521 -11.92 18.99 18.29
CA ARG A 521 -13.08 18.78 19.18
C ARG A 521 -13.33 17.31 19.51
N GLU A 522 -12.64 16.35 18.89
CA GLU A 522 -12.94 14.92 19.13
C GLU A 522 -11.79 14.01 19.57
N ASN A 523 -10.50 14.36 19.56
CA ASN A 523 -9.47 13.46 20.14
C ASN A 523 -8.18 14.22 20.52
N ILE A 524 -8.07 14.64 21.77
CA ILE A 524 -6.80 15.02 22.39
C ILE A 524 -6.25 13.77 23.08
N TYR A 525 -5.19 13.16 22.54
CA TYR A 525 -4.43 12.13 23.25
C TYR A 525 -3.19 12.73 23.93
N ASP A 526 -2.93 12.26 25.14
CA ASP A 526 -2.00 12.79 26.13
C ASP A 526 -0.53 12.60 25.71
N PHE A 527 0.19 13.70 25.54
CA PHE A 527 1.60 13.76 25.15
C PHE A 527 2.55 13.13 26.19
N LYS A 528 2.08 12.83 27.41
CA LYS A 528 2.86 12.15 28.45
C LYS A 528 3.30 10.72 28.07
N PHE A 529 2.59 10.07 27.16
CA PHE A 529 2.89 8.69 26.75
C PHE A 529 4.12 8.58 25.84
N VAL A 530 4.42 9.61 25.03
CA VAL A 530 5.61 9.64 24.17
C VAL A 530 6.88 9.83 25.02
N GLU A 531 6.80 10.67 26.05
CA GLU A 531 7.88 10.82 27.03
C GLU A 531 8.08 9.55 27.87
N SER A 532 7.00 8.83 28.25
CA SER A 532 7.14 7.57 28.99
C SER A 532 7.76 6.46 28.14
N THR A 533 7.40 6.38 26.86
CA THR A 533 7.93 5.37 25.93
C THR A 533 9.43 5.60 25.65
N ILE A 534 9.86 6.85 25.52
CA ILE A 534 11.28 7.19 25.35
C ILE A 534 12.07 6.83 26.61
N LYS A 535 11.51 7.08 27.80
CA LYS A 535 12.13 6.76 29.09
C LYS A 535 12.21 5.25 29.36
N GLU A 536 11.18 4.50 29.00
CA GLU A 536 11.16 3.02 29.09
C GLU A 536 12.19 2.37 28.17
N ILE A 537 12.43 2.94 26.98
CA ILE A 537 13.47 2.45 26.04
C ILE A 537 14.88 2.74 26.57
N GLU A 538 15.08 3.86 27.27
CA GLU A 538 16.36 4.21 27.91
C GLU A 538 16.66 3.36 29.16
N ASP A 539 15.63 2.99 29.93
CA ASP A 539 15.76 2.16 31.14
C ASP A 539 15.96 0.66 30.84
N PHE A 540 15.74 0.20 29.61
CA PHE A 540 15.85 -1.22 29.22
C PHE A 540 17.28 -1.77 29.02
N LYS A 541 18.29 -1.04 29.49
CA LYS A 541 19.62 -1.58 29.73
C LYS A 541 19.80 -1.79 31.25
N PHE A 542 19.47 -2.97 31.81
CA PHE A 542 20.22 -3.64 32.90
C PHE A 542 19.45 -4.81 33.58
N SER A 543 20.13 -5.97 33.71
CA SER A 543 19.99 -7.08 34.68
C SER A 543 18.62 -7.78 34.86
N SER A 544 18.58 -9.07 34.51
CA SER A 544 17.47 -10.03 34.67
C SER A 544 16.91 -10.16 36.08
N SER A 545 17.66 -9.80 37.13
CA SER A 545 17.16 -9.83 38.52
C SER A 545 16.15 -8.72 38.84
N LYS A 546 16.22 -7.56 38.17
CA LYS A 546 15.28 -6.46 38.36
C LYS A 546 13.93 -6.71 37.67
N ILE A 547 13.95 -7.43 36.54
CA ILE A 547 12.77 -7.81 35.78
C ILE A 547 11.88 -8.75 36.61
N ASN A 548 12.47 -9.77 37.25
CA ASN A 548 11.72 -10.73 38.06
C ASN A 548 11.06 -10.08 39.29
N ASN A 549 11.76 -9.15 39.96
CA ASN A 549 11.18 -8.43 41.10
C ASN A 549 10.04 -7.49 40.67
N LYS A 550 10.15 -6.85 39.49
CA LYS A 550 9.09 -6.00 38.93
C LYS A 550 7.87 -6.81 38.49
N PHE A 551 8.11 -8.01 37.96
CA PHE A 551 7.07 -8.95 37.58
C PHE A 551 6.27 -9.41 38.80
N GLU A 552 6.92 -9.81 39.90
CA GLU A 552 6.22 -10.18 41.14
C GLU A 552 5.46 -9.01 41.77
N GLU A 553 6.01 -7.79 41.72
CA GLU A 553 5.36 -6.58 42.24
C GLU A 553 4.06 -6.27 41.48
N LEU A 554 4.09 -6.34 40.15
CA LEU A 554 2.92 -6.10 39.28
C LEU A 554 1.90 -7.24 39.37
N PHE A 555 2.35 -8.49 39.46
CA PHE A 555 1.48 -9.65 39.65
C PHE A 555 0.70 -9.58 40.98
N ASN A 556 1.36 -9.14 42.06
CA ASN A 556 0.71 -8.95 43.36
C ASN A 556 -0.25 -7.74 43.40
N LEU A 557 -0.02 -6.71 42.57
CA LEU A 557 -0.90 -5.55 42.42
C LEU A 557 -2.19 -5.88 41.67
N VAL A 558 -2.12 -6.76 40.65
CA VAL A 558 -3.30 -7.23 39.91
C VAL A 558 -4.18 -8.13 40.78
N ASN A 559 -3.58 -8.98 41.62
CA ASN A 559 -4.33 -9.89 42.50
C ASN A 559 -4.97 -9.20 43.72
N LYS A 560 -4.62 -7.94 44.03
CA LYS A 560 -5.17 -7.20 45.17
C LYS A 560 -6.37 -6.30 44.84
N ASN A 561 -6.67 -6.05 43.56
CA ASN A 561 -7.77 -5.17 43.14
C ASN A 561 -8.47 -5.76 41.92
N GLU A 562 -9.62 -6.39 42.12
CA GLU A 562 -10.38 -7.06 41.05
C GLU A 562 -10.99 -6.11 40.00
N ASP A 563 -10.97 -4.79 40.20
CA ASP A 563 -11.69 -3.84 39.31
C ASP A 563 -10.86 -2.70 38.72
N ASN A 564 -9.52 -2.80 38.65
CA ASN A 564 -8.70 -1.72 38.10
C ASN A 564 -8.10 -2.06 36.72
N HIS A 565 -8.85 -1.73 35.67
CA HIS A 565 -8.54 -1.98 34.25
C HIS A 565 -7.19 -1.41 33.80
N GLN A 566 -6.70 -0.35 34.44
CA GLN A 566 -5.37 0.23 34.19
C GLN A 566 -4.23 -0.71 34.60
N ASN A 567 -4.37 -1.44 35.72
CA ASN A 567 -3.31 -2.33 36.21
C ASN A 567 -3.21 -3.60 35.36
N THR A 568 -4.33 -4.07 34.81
CA THR A 568 -4.36 -5.21 33.87
C THR A 568 -3.70 -4.84 32.53
N MET A 569 -3.89 -3.61 32.04
CA MET A 569 -3.21 -3.14 30.83
C MET A 569 -1.71 -2.94 31.04
N LEU A 570 -1.29 -2.44 32.20
CA LEU A 570 0.13 -2.32 32.56
C LEU A 570 0.82 -3.69 32.65
N PHE A 571 0.15 -4.70 33.20
CA PHE A 571 0.67 -6.07 33.23
C PHE A 571 0.76 -6.69 31.82
N ALA A 572 -0.26 -6.49 30.98
CA ALA A 572 -0.28 -7.00 29.59
C ALA A 572 0.71 -6.30 28.65
N ALA A 573 1.11 -5.06 28.97
CA ALA A 573 2.16 -4.35 28.24
C ALA A 573 3.58 -4.69 28.74
N PHE A 574 3.70 -5.23 29.96
CA PHE A 574 4.96 -5.63 30.56
C PHE A 574 5.39 -7.07 30.22
N VAL A 575 4.42 -7.98 30.03
CA VAL A 575 4.62 -9.33 29.44
C VAL A 575 4.90 -9.19 27.96
#